data_AF-A0A2N5GKI9-F1
#
_entry.id   AF-A0A2N5GKI9-F1
#
_cell.length_a   1.000
_cell.length_b   1.000
_cell.length_c   1.000
_cell.angle_alpha   90.00
_cell.angle_beta   90.00
_cell.angle_gamma   90.00
#
_symmetry.space_group_name_H-M   'P 1'
#
loop_
_entity.id
_entity.type
_entity.pdbx_description
1 polymer ?
#
loop_
_entity_poly.entity_id
_entity_poly.type
_entity_poly.pdbx_seq_one_letter_code
_entity_poly.pdbx_strand_id
1 'polypeptide(L)'
;MIDLLPQFNNFPNSAPRYPNLWIMISDKLADNYKQALTFVVRALEDTIEMEDDYGYFHTAEGCDAVGRRRGLQLIKLGDNGYLTHDHSIHLRFYTHYLSQQKPFYIEDVNYYPVAASVHFEVDRPAHLHPFVDECPICGCTGEYEKYYQEDYHNESSKLKNEFLHDPFGVEAIIYGTVKNKPVPLLNGLQTITDDYEMMCQIVKHENLREDMNTGTLGIVRFVGRKQ
;
A
#
# COMPACT_ATOMS: atom_id res chain seq x y z
N MET A 1 7.57 1.71 18.04
CA MET A 1 6.28 1.48 17.34
C MET A 1 6.34 0.22 16.49
N ILE A 2 7.35 0.08 15.63
CA ILE A 2 7.56 -1.12 14.79
C ILE A 2 7.56 -2.41 15.63
N ASP A 3 8.13 -2.39 16.84
CA ASP A 3 8.15 -3.55 17.74
C ASP A 3 6.77 -4.02 18.22
N LEU A 4 5.74 -3.16 18.14
CA LEU A 4 4.36 -3.53 18.47
C LEU A 4 3.67 -4.30 17.34
N LEU A 5 4.20 -4.19 16.11
CA LEU A 5 3.58 -4.85 14.96
C LEU A 5 3.82 -6.37 15.04
N PRO A 6 2.86 -7.21 14.64
CA PRO A 6 3.01 -8.66 14.60
C PRO A 6 4.24 -9.09 13.80
N GLN A 7 4.84 -10.21 14.18
CA GLN A 7 5.90 -10.85 13.41
C GLN A 7 5.35 -11.38 12.09
N PHE A 8 6.16 -11.42 11.03
CA PHE A 8 5.71 -11.83 9.69
C PHE A 8 5.10 -13.24 9.68
N ASN A 9 5.66 -14.16 10.45
CA ASN A 9 5.18 -15.54 10.60
C ASN A 9 3.79 -15.68 11.25
N ASN A 10 3.21 -14.58 11.76
CA ASN A 10 1.83 -14.58 12.24
C ASN A 10 0.82 -14.34 11.10
N PHE A 11 1.27 -13.85 9.94
CA PHE A 11 0.43 -13.72 8.76
C PHE A 11 0.35 -15.07 8.01
N PRO A 12 -0.66 -15.26 7.16
CA PRO A 12 -0.82 -16.50 6.42
C PRO A 12 0.44 -16.86 5.61
N ASN A 13 0.85 -18.12 5.62
CA ASN A 13 2.07 -18.60 4.96
C ASN A 13 2.11 -18.35 3.44
N SER A 14 0.95 -18.13 2.82
CA SER A 14 0.85 -17.78 1.41
C SER A 14 1.18 -16.30 1.14
N ALA A 15 1.16 -15.42 2.15
CA ALA A 15 1.51 -14.02 2.00
C ALA A 15 2.97 -13.89 1.53
N PRO A 16 3.23 -13.26 0.38
CA PRO A 16 4.58 -13.21 -0.18
C PRO A 16 5.45 -12.18 0.53
N ARG A 17 4.83 -11.16 1.14
CA ARG A 17 5.48 -9.99 1.73
C ARG A 17 4.76 -9.54 2.99
N TYR A 18 5.52 -8.91 3.89
CA TYR A 18 5.00 -8.26 5.08
C TYR A 18 4.04 -7.10 4.71
N PRO A 19 2.91 -6.91 5.41
CA PRO A 19 2.01 -5.78 5.17
C PRO A 19 2.74 -4.45 5.36
N ASN A 20 2.86 -3.71 4.27
CA ASN A 20 3.65 -2.49 4.18
C ASN A 20 2.84 -1.21 4.46
N LEU A 21 1.53 -1.32 4.67
CA LEU A 21 0.67 -0.21 5.12
C LEU A 21 -0.10 -0.59 6.38
N TRP A 22 0.06 0.21 7.44
CA TRP A 22 -0.63 0.07 8.72
C TRP A 22 -1.43 1.32 9.02
N ILE A 23 -2.75 1.19 9.04
CA ILE A 23 -3.67 2.27 9.41
C ILE A 23 -4.28 1.94 10.78
N MET A 24 -3.97 2.76 11.77
CA MET A 24 -4.33 2.57 13.16
C MET A 24 -5.42 3.57 13.54
N ILE A 25 -6.59 3.06 13.96
CA ILE A 25 -7.74 3.89 14.34
C ILE A 25 -7.89 3.88 15.85
N SER A 26 -7.86 5.06 16.47
CA SER A 26 -8.04 5.18 17.92
C SER A 26 -9.42 4.73 18.40
N ASP A 27 -9.50 4.34 19.67
CA ASP A 27 -10.76 4.08 20.39
C ASP A 27 -11.68 5.30 20.53
N LYS A 28 -11.19 6.51 20.23
CA LYS A 28 -12.00 7.74 20.14
C LYS A 28 -12.79 7.84 18.83
N LEU A 29 -12.39 7.12 17.79
CA LEU A 29 -13.02 7.13 16.47
C LEU A 29 -13.80 5.85 16.15
N ALA A 30 -13.47 4.75 16.82
CA ALA A 30 -14.11 3.45 16.62
C ALA A 30 -14.16 2.66 17.93
N ASP A 31 -15.31 2.11 18.28
CA ASP A 31 -15.51 1.32 19.51
C ASP A 31 -14.98 -0.13 19.40
N ASN A 32 -14.68 -0.58 18.18
CA ASN A 32 -14.24 -1.94 17.89
C ASN A 32 -13.57 -2.04 16.51
N TYR A 33 -12.92 -3.18 16.28
CA TYR A 33 -12.20 -3.48 15.03
C TYR A 33 -13.06 -3.32 13.77
N LYS A 34 -14.34 -3.74 13.81
CA LYS A 34 -15.24 -3.63 12.65
C LYS A 34 -15.50 -2.16 12.27
N GLN A 35 -15.72 -1.31 13.26
CA GLN A 35 -15.88 0.13 13.02
C GLN A 35 -14.56 0.76 12.51
N ALA A 36 -13.41 0.35 13.05
CA ALA A 36 -12.10 0.79 12.57
C ALA A 36 -11.86 0.39 11.10
N LEU A 37 -12.14 -0.86 10.74
CA LEU A 37 -12.06 -1.33 9.36
C LEU A 37 -13.00 -0.55 8.44
N THR A 38 -14.24 -0.30 8.88
CA THR A 38 -15.22 0.51 8.12
C THR A 38 -14.69 1.93 7.89
N PHE A 39 -14.07 2.54 8.90
CA PHE A 39 -13.44 3.84 8.78
C PHE A 39 -12.32 3.82 7.73
N VAL A 40 -11.42 2.84 7.80
CA VAL A 40 -10.29 2.71 6.87
C VAL A 40 -10.77 2.53 5.44
N VAL A 41 -11.73 1.64 5.20
CA VAL A 41 -12.28 1.38 3.86
C VAL A 41 -12.88 2.67 3.30
N ARG A 42 -13.72 3.38 4.06
CA ARG A 42 -14.32 4.64 3.62
C ARG A 42 -13.30 5.73 3.34
N ALA A 43 -12.31 5.88 4.22
CA ALA A 43 -11.23 6.85 4.01
C ALA A 43 -10.47 6.57 2.72
N LEU A 44 -10.21 5.30 2.40
CA LEU A 44 -9.60 4.90 1.13
C LEU A 44 -10.54 5.12 -0.06
N GLU A 45 -11.81 4.73 0.02
CA GLU A 45 -12.82 5.02 -1.01
C GLU A 45 -12.90 6.52 -1.32
N ASP A 46 -12.94 7.38 -0.30
CA ASP A 46 -13.12 8.82 -0.45
C ASP A 46 -11.84 9.53 -0.96
N THR A 47 -10.65 9.05 -0.60
CA THR A 47 -9.37 9.74 -0.90
C THR A 47 -8.62 9.18 -2.10
N ILE A 48 -8.69 7.88 -2.32
CA ILE A 48 -7.97 7.21 -3.42
C ILE A 48 -8.91 6.57 -4.44
N GLU A 49 -10.23 6.72 -4.28
CA GLU A 49 -11.25 6.06 -5.11
C GLU A 49 -11.03 4.53 -5.14
N MET A 50 -10.64 3.96 -4.00
CA MET A 50 -10.52 2.50 -3.88
C MET A 50 -11.87 1.86 -4.19
N GLU A 51 -11.86 0.86 -5.06
CA GLU A 51 -12.99 -0.01 -5.33
C GLU A 51 -12.70 -1.43 -4.83
N ASP A 52 -13.78 -2.15 -4.55
CA ASP A 52 -13.74 -3.57 -4.22
C ASP A 52 -13.38 -4.41 -5.47
N ASP A 53 -12.39 -5.30 -5.35
CA ASP A 53 -11.91 -6.15 -6.45
C ASP A 53 -12.24 -7.66 -6.25
N TYR A 54 -13.30 -8.01 -5.49
CA TYR A 54 -13.73 -9.42 -5.34
C TYR A 54 -14.11 -10.12 -6.67
N GLY A 55 -14.18 -9.41 -7.79
CA GLY A 55 -14.39 -10.02 -9.11
C GLY A 55 -13.21 -10.86 -9.63
N TYR A 56 -12.01 -10.68 -9.08
CA TYR A 56 -10.76 -11.30 -9.54
C TYR A 56 -10.30 -12.44 -8.61
N PHE A 57 -11.21 -13.36 -8.25
CA PHE A 57 -10.99 -14.39 -7.23
C PHE A 57 -9.90 -15.43 -7.62
N HIS A 58 -8.67 -15.18 -7.16
CA HIS A 58 -7.81 -16.21 -6.58
C HIS A 58 -7.32 -15.64 -5.25
N THR A 59 -7.71 -16.20 -4.11
CA THR A 59 -7.09 -15.89 -2.80
C THR A 59 -5.68 -16.51 -2.72
N ALA A 60 -4.89 -16.35 -3.78
CA ALA A 60 -3.45 -16.46 -3.72
C ALA A 60 -2.98 -15.35 -2.78
N GLU A 61 -1.97 -15.63 -1.95
CA GLU A 61 -1.40 -14.67 -0.98
C GLU A 61 -2.11 -14.53 0.38
N GLY A 62 -3.18 -15.28 0.63
CA GLY A 62 -3.74 -15.45 1.98
C GLY A 62 -4.37 -14.21 2.61
N CYS A 63 -4.62 -13.15 1.85
CA CYS A 63 -5.39 -11.99 2.31
C CYS A 63 -6.89 -12.29 2.38
N ASP A 64 -7.61 -11.53 3.21
CA ASP A 64 -9.05 -11.71 3.47
C ASP A 64 -9.95 -10.84 2.58
N ALA A 65 -9.41 -9.71 2.12
CA ALA A 65 -10.09 -8.77 1.27
C ALA A 65 -9.10 -8.09 0.32
N VAL A 66 -9.59 -7.70 -0.84
CA VAL A 66 -8.80 -7.01 -1.87
C VAL A 66 -9.49 -5.71 -2.23
N GLY A 67 -8.68 -4.67 -2.42
CA GLY A 67 -9.11 -3.39 -2.95
C GLY A 67 -8.22 -2.99 -4.11
N ARG A 68 -8.75 -2.19 -5.02
CA ARG A 68 -8.00 -1.73 -6.18
C ARG A 68 -8.32 -0.28 -6.50
N ARG A 69 -7.37 0.41 -7.11
CA ARG A 69 -7.62 1.66 -7.84
C ARG A 69 -6.93 1.58 -9.18
N ARG A 70 -7.69 1.69 -10.26
CA ARG A 70 -7.24 1.55 -11.66
C ARG A 70 -7.10 2.89 -12.37
N GLY A 71 -6.56 2.93 -13.58
CA GLY A 71 -6.57 4.14 -14.40
C GLY A 71 -5.75 5.30 -13.84
N LEU A 72 -4.67 5.01 -13.10
CA LEU A 72 -3.94 6.02 -12.35
C LEU A 72 -3.00 6.87 -13.21
N GLN A 73 -2.80 6.52 -14.47
CA GLN A 73 -1.90 7.28 -15.31
C GLN A 73 -2.50 7.63 -16.66
N LEU A 74 -2.43 8.91 -17.00
CA LEU A 74 -2.64 9.36 -18.36
C LEU A 74 -1.51 8.83 -19.25
N ILE A 75 -1.84 7.96 -20.19
CA ILE A 75 -0.91 7.48 -21.22
C ILE A 75 -0.34 8.70 -21.94
N LYS A 76 0.98 8.88 -21.88
CA LYS A 76 1.63 10.00 -22.56
C LYS A 76 1.76 9.67 -24.05
N LEU A 77 1.15 10.49 -24.90
CA LEU A 77 1.35 10.43 -26.34
C LEU A 77 2.61 11.24 -26.71
N GLY A 78 3.48 10.71 -27.58
CA GLY A 78 4.71 11.37 -28.04
C GLY A 78 5.94 10.47 -28.01
N ASP A 79 7.13 11.08 -28.09
CA ASP A 79 8.40 10.37 -27.98
C ASP A 79 8.46 9.63 -26.62
N ASN A 80 8.74 8.33 -26.66
CA ASN A 80 8.70 7.40 -25.52
C ASN A 80 7.30 7.04 -24.99
N GLY A 81 6.21 7.39 -25.68
CA GLY A 81 4.86 6.97 -25.27
C GLY A 81 4.68 5.45 -25.21
N TYR A 82 5.42 4.70 -26.05
CA TYR A 82 5.49 3.24 -26.05
C TYR A 82 6.10 2.64 -24.78
N LEU A 83 6.82 3.43 -23.98
CA LEU A 83 7.37 3.01 -22.68
C LEU A 83 6.37 3.22 -21.54
N THR A 84 5.23 3.86 -21.81
CA THR A 84 4.22 4.15 -20.79
C THR A 84 3.04 3.18 -20.91
N HIS A 85 2.53 2.75 -19.76
CA HIS A 85 1.35 1.92 -19.63
C HIS A 85 0.48 2.47 -18.49
N ASP A 86 -0.75 1.96 -18.40
CA ASP A 86 -1.63 2.29 -17.30
C ASP A 86 -1.20 1.56 -16.02
N HIS A 87 -1.54 2.13 -14.86
CA HIS A 87 -1.12 1.62 -13.56
C HIS A 87 -2.31 1.50 -12.60
N SER A 88 -2.16 0.61 -11.64
CA SER A 88 -3.14 0.41 -10.57
C SER A 88 -2.46 0.24 -9.22
N ILE A 89 -3.16 0.68 -8.17
CA ILE A 89 -2.81 0.34 -6.79
C ILE A 89 -3.61 -0.90 -6.40
N HIS A 90 -2.93 -1.91 -5.90
CA HIS A 90 -3.53 -3.12 -5.35
C HIS A 90 -3.38 -3.10 -3.84
N LEU A 91 -4.46 -3.35 -3.11
CA LEU A 91 -4.48 -3.47 -1.66
C LEU A 91 -4.93 -4.88 -1.28
N ARG A 92 -4.17 -5.53 -0.38
CA ARG A 92 -4.50 -6.86 0.15
C ARG A 92 -4.58 -6.76 1.67
N PHE A 93 -5.78 -6.88 2.22
CA PHE A 93 -6.03 -6.69 3.65
C PHE A 93 -5.93 -8.00 4.45
N TYR A 94 -5.40 -7.93 5.67
CA TYR A 94 -5.22 -9.07 6.59
C TYR A 94 -6.11 -8.97 7.83
N THR A 95 -7.42 -8.80 7.58
CA THR A 95 -8.43 -8.51 8.60
C THR A 95 -8.71 -9.65 9.58
N HIS A 96 -8.66 -10.91 9.15
CA HIS A 96 -9.05 -12.05 9.97
C HIS A 96 -8.12 -12.21 11.17
N TYR A 97 -6.81 -12.26 10.91
CA TYR A 97 -5.80 -12.33 11.96
C TYR A 97 -5.83 -11.11 12.89
N LEU A 98 -5.95 -9.91 12.32
CA LEU A 98 -5.92 -8.65 13.08
C LEU A 98 -7.18 -8.42 13.93
N SER A 99 -8.35 -8.88 13.47
CA SER A 99 -9.61 -8.76 14.21
C SER A 99 -9.62 -9.52 15.54
N GLN A 100 -8.72 -10.50 15.68
CA GLN A 100 -8.55 -11.31 16.89
C GLN A 100 -7.52 -10.73 17.86
N GLN A 101 -6.78 -9.68 17.45
CA GLN A 101 -5.76 -9.05 18.27
C GLN A 101 -6.38 -8.03 19.22
N LYS A 102 -5.70 -7.81 20.36
CA LYS A 102 -6.02 -6.68 21.22
C LYS A 102 -5.59 -5.37 20.55
N PRO A 103 -6.28 -4.25 20.82
CA PRO A 103 -5.82 -2.94 20.40
C PRO A 103 -4.37 -2.67 20.85
N PHE A 104 -3.61 -1.95 20.04
CA PHE A 104 -2.27 -1.50 20.39
C PHE A 104 -2.37 -0.30 21.32
N TYR A 105 -1.69 -0.35 22.46
CA TYR A 105 -1.63 0.77 23.39
C TYR A 105 -0.40 1.63 23.06
N ILE A 106 -0.63 2.86 22.59
CA ILE A 106 0.41 3.79 22.14
C ILE A 106 0.09 5.17 22.69
N GLU A 107 1.01 5.77 23.45
CA GLU A 107 0.88 7.16 23.95
C GLU A 107 -0.46 7.38 24.68
N ASP A 108 -0.83 6.45 25.56
CA ASP A 108 -2.06 6.46 26.34
C ASP A 108 -3.38 6.38 25.54
N VAL A 109 -3.32 5.88 24.30
CA VAL A 109 -4.48 5.66 23.43
C VAL A 109 -4.47 4.23 22.90
N ASN A 110 -5.64 3.58 22.87
CA ASN A 110 -5.79 2.29 22.20
C ASN A 110 -6.07 2.49 20.71
N TYR A 111 -5.39 1.70 19.88
CA TYR A 111 -5.57 1.72 18.44
C TYR A 111 -5.97 0.33 17.91
N TYR A 112 -6.98 0.29 17.06
CA TYR A 112 -7.33 -0.87 16.24
C TYR A 112 -6.47 -0.85 14.96
N PRO A 113 -5.58 -1.84 14.74
CA PRO A 113 -4.69 -1.85 13.59
C PRO A 113 -5.34 -2.52 12.37
N VAL A 114 -5.42 -1.81 11.26
CA VAL A 114 -5.77 -2.38 9.96
C VAL A 114 -4.52 -2.39 9.09
N ALA A 115 -4.14 -3.56 8.57
CA ALA A 115 -2.96 -3.69 7.72
C ALA A 115 -3.32 -4.16 6.32
N ALA A 116 -2.60 -3.63 5.35
CA ALA A 116 -2.65 -4.05 3.96
C ALA A 116 -1.24 -4.16 3.36
N SER A 117 -1.09 -5.11 2.44
CA SER A 117 0.01 -5.08 1.46
C SER A 117 -0.46 -4.25 0.27
N VAL A 118 0.25 -3.17 -0.02
CA VAL A 118 -0.06 -2.22 -1.08
C VAL A 118 1.05 -2.20 -2.12
N HIS A 119 0.66 -2.20 -3.39
CA HIS A 119 1.57 -2.23 -4.54
C HIS A 119 1.06 -1.30 -5.62
N PHE A 120 1.93 -0.46 -6.18
CA PHE A 120 1.66 0.30 -7.39
C PHE A 120 2.35 -0.40 -8.58
N GLU A 121 1.55 -1.02 -9.44
CA GLU A 121 2.02 -1.83 -10.56
C GLU A 121 1.20 -1.58 -11.83
N VAL A 122 1.45 -2.35 -12.88
CA VAL A 122 0.82 -2.14 -14.18
C VAL A 122 -0.63 -2.61 -14.16
N ASP A 123 -1.54 -1.82 -14.74
CA ASP A 123 -2.97 -2.13 -14.76
C ASP A 123 -3.34 -3.07 -15.91
N ARG A 124 -2.92 -4.34 -15.82
CA ARG A 124 -3.31 -5.40 -16.76
C ARG A 124 -3.37 -6.77 -16.07
N PRO A 125 -4.22 -7.69 -16.55
CA PRO A 125 -4.14 -9.09 -16.13
C PRO A 125 -2.77 -9.67 -16.50
N ALA A 126 -2.28 -10.65 -15.73
CA ALA A 126 -0.92 -11.18 -15.87
C ALA A 126 -0.49 -11.54 -17.31
N HIS A 127 -1.40 -12.10 -18.12
CA HIS A 127 -1.13 -12.48 -19.51
C HIS A 127 -1.01 -11.29 -20.50
N LEU A 128 -1.47 -10.11 -20.10
CA LEU A 128 -1.33 -8.85 -20.86
C LEU A 128 -0.42 -7.86 -20.14
N HIS A 129 0.26 -8.27 -19.06
CA HIS A 129 1.03 -7.38 -18.21
C HIS A 129 2.33 -6.99 -18.91
N PRO A 130 2.47 -5.74 -19.41
CA PRO A 130 3.71 -5.32 -20.04
C PRO A 130 4.71 -5.00 -18.93
N PHE A 131 5.61 -5.94 -18.66
CA PHE A 131 6.78 -5.62 -17.87
C PHE A 131 7.68 -4.73 -18.72
N VAL A 132 7.84 -3.47 -18.30
CA VAL A 132 8.69 -2.49 -18.97
C VAL A 132 9.59 -1.87 -17.91
N ASP A 133 10.85 -2.32 -17.85
CA ASP A 133 11.80 -1.84 -16.84
C ASP A 133 12.21 -0.38 -17.07
N GLU A 134 12.08 0.11 -18.29
CA GLU A 134 12.36 1.49 -18.69
C GLU A 134 11.19 2.44 -18.44
N CYS A 135 10.06 1.96 -17.91
CA CYS A 135 8.93 2.82 -17.57
C CYS A 135 9.40 3.91 -16.60
N PRO A 136 9.25 5.20 -16.93
CA PRO A 136 9.74 6.28 -16.06
C PRO A 136 8.96 6.36 -14.73
N ILE A 137 7.83 5.67 -14.62
CA ILE A 137 6.94 5.68 -13.46
C ILE A 137 7.23 4.47 -12.57
N CYS A 138 6.91 3.24 -13.00
CA CYS A 138 7.09 2.02 -12.20
C CYS A 138 8.29 1.15 -12.61
N GLY A 139 9.13 1.62 -13.53
CA GLY A 139 10.33 0.92 -13.97
C GLY A 139 11.57 1.24 -13.12
N CYS A 140 12.57 0.37 -13.23
CA CYS A 140 13.87 0.45 -12.55
C CYS A 140 14.78 1.48 -13.21
N THR A 141 14.37 2.75 -13.19
CA THR A 141 15.07 3.87 -13.84
C THR A 141 15.66 4.85 -12.83
N GLY A 142 16.76 5.51 -13.18
CA GLY A 142 17.40 6.51 -12.32
C GLY A 142 17.88 5.89 -11.00
N GLU A 143 17.45 6.46 -9.87
CA GLU A 143 17.86 5.95 -8.54
C GLU A 143 17.39 4.51 -8.23
N TYR A 144 16.47 3.98 -9.04
CA TYR A 144 15.93 2.64 -8.92
C TYR A 144 16.65 1.60 -9.80
N GLU A 145 17.62 2.00 -10.63
CA GLU A 145 18.41 1.08 -11.47
C GLU A 145 19.13 0.00 -10.65
N LYS A 146 19.47 0.29 -9.39
CA LYS A 146 20.05 -0.69 -8.46
C LYS A 146 19.16 -1.91 -8.17
N TYR A 147 17.87 -1.84 -8.47
CA TYR A 147 16.92 -2.95 -8.28
C TYR A 147 16.68 -3.74 -9.57
N TYR A 148 17.28 -3.31 -10.69
CA TYR A 148 17.21 -4.04 -11.95
C TYR A 148 17.99 -5.35 -11.84
N GLN A 149 17.39 -6.42 -12.35
CA GLN A 149 18.01 -7.75 -12.42
C GLN A 149 17.92 -8.23 -13.86
N GLU A 150 19.08 -8.43 -14.51
CA GLU A 150 19.16 -8.81 -15.92
C GLU A 150 18.38 -10.10 -16.23
N ASP A 151 18.46 -11.10 -15.36
CA ASP A 151 17.74 -12.37 -15.51
C ASP A 151 16.21 -12.24 -15.43
N TYR A 152 15.72 -11.08 -14.98
CA TYR A 152 14.28 -10.75 -14.85
C TYR A 152 13.90 -9.55 -15.73
N HIS A 153 14.70 -9.24 -16.77
CA HIS A 153 14.40 -8.16 -17.70
C HIS A 153 13.03 -8.36 -18.34
N ASN A 154 12.14 -7.38 -18.20
CA ASN A 154 10.74 -7.47 -18.62
C ASN A 154 10.00 -8.69 -18.01
N GLU A 155 10.33 -9.04 -16.77
CA GLU A 155 9.61 -10.04 -15.97
C GLU A 155 9.30 -9.52 -14.55
N SER A 156 8.56 -10.32 -13.77
CA SER A 156 8.31 -10.01 -12.35
C SER A 156 9.52 -10.41 -11.50
N SER A 157 10.04 -9.47 -10.72
CA SER A 157 11.13 -9.69 -9.77
C SER A 157 10.65 -9.38 -8.35
N LYS A 158 11.03 -10.23 -7.39
CA LYS A 158 10.78 -9.96 -5.96
C LYS A 158 11.44 -8.67 -5.50
N LEU A 159 12.67 -8.42 -5.92
CA LEU A 159 13.43 -7.23 -5.55
C LEU A 159 12.73 -5.95 -6.05
N LYS A 160 12.25 -5.96 -7.30
CA LYS A 160 11.47 -4.86 -7.87
C LYS A 160 10.16 -4.66 -7.11
N ASN A 161 9.42 -5.72 -6.83
CA ASN A 161 8.16 -5.60 -6.10
C ASN A 161 8.41 -4.99 -4.71
N GLU A 162 9.33 -5.57 -3.94
CA GLU A 162 9.62 -5.16 -2.55
C GLU A 162 10.21 -3.75 -2.44
N PHE A 163 11.07 -3.32 -3.36
CA PHE A 163 11.82 -2.07 -3.22
C PHE A 163 11.39 -0.95 -4.17
N LEU A 164 10.46 -1.22 -5.07
CA LEU A 164 9.95 -0.24 -6.02
C LEU A 164 8.41 -0.16 -5.98
N HIS A 165 7.70 -1.25 -6.25
CA HIS A 165 6.22 -1.22 -6.32
C HIS A 165 5.57 -1.07 -4.95
N ASP A 166 6.10 -1.74 -3.92
CA ASP A 166 5.67 -1.62 -2.53
C ASP A 166 5.79 -0.16 -2.03
N PRO A 167 6.99 0.47 -2.04
CA PRO A 167 7.14 1.88 -1.66
C PRO A 167 6.24 2.83 -2.46
N PHE A 168 6.08 2.62 -3.77
CA PHE A 168 5.18 3.45 -4.57
C PHE A 168 3.72 3.25 -4.20
N GLY A 169 3.31 2.05 -3.84
CA GLY A 169 1.97 1.79 -3.29
C GLY A 169 1.74 2.61 -2.01
N VAL A 170 2.70 2.57 -1.08
CA VAL A 170 2.62 3.33 0.18
C VAL A 170 2.58 4.84 -0.07
N GLU A 171 3.47 5.34 -0.94
CA GLU A 171 3.53 6.74 -1.33
C GLU A 171 2.21 7.21 -1.95
N ALA A 172 1.66 6.41 -2.86
CA ALA A 172 0.42 6.73 -3.56
C ALA A 172 -0.78 6.77 -2.60
N ILE A 173 -0.88 5.81 -1.68
CA ILE A 173 -1.97 5.79 -0.69
C ILE A 173 -1.90 6.98 0.26
N ILE A 174 -0.72 7.29 0.79
CA ILE A 174 -0.59 8.32 1.83
C ILE A 174 -0.61 9.71 1.20
N TYR A 175 0.11 9.90 0.10
CA TYR A 175 0.40 11.22 -0.46
C TYR A 175 -0.27 11.51 -1.81
N GLY A 176 -0.84 10.51 -2.48
CA GLY A 176 -1.32 10.67 -3.85
C GLY A 176 -0.19 10.86 -4.87
N THR A 177 1.03 10.43 -4.53
CA THR A 177 2.22 10.62 -5.36
C THR A 177 2.94 9.30 -5.65
N VAL A 178 3.68 9.26 -6.77
CA VAL A 178 4.64 8.20 -7.11
C VAL A 178 5.92 8.85 -7.60
N LYS A 179 7.08 8.44 -7.06
CA LYS A 179 8.38 9.09 -7.32
C LYS A 179 8.33 10.59 -7.03
N ASN A 180 7.64 10.97 -5.96
CA ASN A 180 7.38 12.35 -5.53
C ASN A 180 6.64 13.21 -6.57
N LYS A 181 5.92 12.58 -7.52
CA LYS A 181 5.11 13.28 -8.51
C LYS A 181 3.64 12.99 -8.28
N PRO A 182 2.76 14.01 -8.32
CA PRO A 182 1.32 13.80 -8.22
C PRO A 182 0.82 12.81 -9.26
N VAL A 183 0.02 11.86 -8.80
CA VAL A 183 -0.77 10.98 -9.64
C VAL A 183 -2.09 11.71 -9.92
N PRO A 184 -2.46 11.98 -11.18
CA PRO A 184 -3.72 12.65 -11.48
C PRO A 184 -4.92 11.92 -10.87
N LEU A 185 -5.85 12.68 -10.28
CA LEU A 185 -7.09 12.17 -9.69
C LEU A 185 -6.89 11.19 -8.52
N LEU A 186 -5.76 11.31 -7.81
CA LEU A 186 -5.46 10.56 -6.59
C LEU A 186 -5.13 11.55 -5.46
N ASN A 187 -6.02 11.69 -4.47
CA ASN A 187 -5.87 12.70 -3.42
C ASN A 187 -5.02 12.20 -2.23
N GLY A 188 -5.01 10.89 -1.96
CA GLY A 188 -4.21 10.30 -0.86
C GLY A 188 -4.73 10.66 0.54
N LEU A 189 -4.42 9.83 1.54
CA LEU A 189 -4.94 9.98 2.90
C LEU A 189 -4.55 11.30 3.58
N GLN A 190 -3.46 11.95 3.16
CA GLN A 190 -3.07 13.25 3.71
C GLN A 190 -4.10 14.36 3.49
N THR A 191 -5.02 14.20 2.54
CA THR A 191 -6.02 15.24 2.20
C THR A 191 -7.16 15.33 3.20
N ILE A 192 -7.37 14.33 4.05
CA ILE A 192 -8.38 14.37 5.14
C ILE A 192 -7.77 14.82 6.48
N THR A 193 -6.56 15.38 6.46
CA THR A 193 -5.92 15.94 7.66
C THR A 193 -6.67 17.15 8.23
N ASP A 194 -7.51 17.83 7.46
CA ASP A 194 -8.33 18.94 7.97
C ASP A 194 -9.47 18.44 8.87
N ASP A 195 -9.99 17.24 8.62
CA ASP A 195 -11.08 16.64 9.40
C ASP A 195 -10.59 15.83 10.61
N TYR A 196 -9.35 15.34 10.55
CA TYR A 196 -8.81 14.39 11.52
C TYR A 196 -7.44 14.79 12.06
N GLU A 197 -7.23 14.54 13.35
CA GLU A 197 -5.90 14.47 13.94
C GLU A 197 -5.23 13.19 13.45
N MET A 198 -4.37 13.35 12.44
CA MET A 198 -3.68 12.25 11.78
C MET A 198 -2.16 12.42 11.89
N MET A 199 -1.46 11.30 12.13
CA MET A 199 -0.01 11.21 12.04
C MET A 199 0.38 10.19 10.99
N CYS A 200 1.35 10.55 10.14
CA CYS A 200 1.92 9.66 9.14
C CYS A 200 3.41 9.46 9.42
N GLN A 201 3.85 8.21 9.38
CA GLN A 201 5.26 7.83 9.48
C GLN A 201 5.61 6.90 8.33
N ILE A 202 6.72 7.20 7.67
CA ILE A 202 7.34 6.32 6.68
C ILE A 202 8.62 5.76 7.29
N VAL A 203 8.72 4.43 7.35
CA VAL A 203 9.92 3.73 7.79
C VAL A 203 10.56 3.05 6.60
N LYS A 204 11.80 3.41 6.31
CA LYS A 204 12.58 2.80 5.21
C LYS A 204 13.18 1.46 5.63
N HIS A 205 13.45 0.61 4.64
CA HIS A 205 14.00 -0.74 4.79
C HIS A 205 15.12 -0.85 5.84
N GLU A 206 16.10 0.06 5.82
CA GLU A 206 17.24 0.03 6.73
C GLU A 206 16.88 0.18 8.22
N ASN A 207 15.65 0.60 8.52
CA ASN A 207 15.11 0.75 9.87
C ASN A 207 13.98 -0.26 10.17
N LEU A 208 13.73 -1.23 9.28
CA LEU A 208 12.75 -2.29 9.51
C LEU A 208 13.38 -3.47 10.26
N ARG A 209 12.52 -4.30 10.85
CA ARG A 209 12.95 -5.57 11.45
C ARG A 209 13.32 -6.56 10.35
N GLU A 210 14.18 -7.51 10.69
CA GLU A 210 14.65 -8.55 9.75
C GLU A 210 13.51 -9.40 9.15
N ASP A 211 12.39 -9.55 9.85
CA ASP A 211 11.22 -10.30 9.37
C ASP A 211 10.38 -9.55 8.33
N MET A 212 10.61 -8.25 8.14
CA MET A 212 9.81 -7.38 7.26
C MET A 212 10.44 -7.27 5.87
N ASN A 213 10.07 -8.18 4.97
CA ASN A 213 10.55 -8.21 3.59
C ASN A 213 9.80 -7.20 2.68
N THR A 214 9.92 -5.92 3.00
CA THR A 214 9.44 -4.81 2.17
C THR A 214 10.42 -3.64 2.20
N GLY A 215 10.42 -2.82 1.16
CA GLY A 215 11.31 -1.67 1.02
C GLY A 215 10.88 -0.47 1.86
N THR A 216 9.61 -0.39 2.25
CA THR A 216 9.06 0.73 3.02
C THR A 216 7.83 0.29 3.78
N LEU A 217 7.65 0.82 5.00
CA LEU A 217 6.47 0.65 5.83
C LEU A 217 5.81 2.01 6.06
N GLY A 218 4.56 2.15 5.63
CA GLY A 218 3.71 3.29 5.94
C GLY A 218 2.89 3.03 7.19
N ILE A 219 2.93 3.94 8.15
CA ILE A 219 2.11 3.88 9.36
C ILE A 219 1.31 5.17 9.49
N VAL A 220 -0.01 5.04 9.51
CA VAL A 220 -0.96 6.14 9.62
C VAL A 220 -1.76 5.95 10.91
N ARG A 221 -1.81 6.97 11.77
CA ARG A 221 -2.58 6.94 13.02
C ARG A 221 -3.66 8.01 12.97
N PHE A 222 -4.91 7.62 13.18
CA PHE A 222 -6.05 8.53 13.34
C PHE A 222 -6.43 8.62 14.82
N VAL A 223 -6.21 9.78 15.44
CA VAL A 223 -6.35 10.00 16.89
C VAL A 223 -7.75 10.49 17.26
N GLY A 224 -8.35 11.32 16.42
CA GLY A 224 -9.63 11.97 16.71
C GLY A 224 -10.06 12.87 15.58
N ARG A 225 -11.26 13.45 15.69
CA ARG A 225 -11.73 14.50 14.78
C ARG A 225 -11.16 15.85 15.23
N LYS A 226 -10.81 16.70 14.27
CA LYS A 226 -10.55 18.12 14.55
C LYS A 226 -11.90 18.82 14.77
N GLN A 227 -11.94 19.72 15.76
CA GLN A 227 -13.11 20.57 16.05
C GLN A 227 -13.03 21.87 15.26
#